data_AF-A0A952Q0T8-F1
#
_entry.id   AF-A0A952Q0T8-F1
#
_cell.length_a   1.000
_cell.length_b   1.000
_cell.length_c   1.000
_cell.angle_alpha   90.00
_cell.angle_beta   90.00
_cell.angle_gamma   90.00
#
_symmetry.space_group_name_H-M   'P 1'
#
loop_
_entity.id
_entity.type
_entity.pdbx_description
1 polymer ?
#
loop_
_entity_poly.entity_id
_entity_poly.type
_entity_poly.pdbx_seq_one_letter_code
_entity_poly.pdbx_strand_id
1 'polypeptide(L)'
;MPVLISTAEMNELAQKLAKFKYNKAMWKIRQMDKEARLDMYRDSVGFDEVHTRFALPNKNLWITLIERKEEYSLPNMWGHRKVRWKYVEARVEPIPEPVLKDKQLAE
;
A
#
# COMPACT_ATOMS: atom_id res chain seq x y z
N MET A 1 0.51 -17.96 -15.32
CA MET A 1 1.84 -17.64 -14.75
C MET A 1 1.79 -16.20 -14.27
N PRO A 2 2.23 -15.89 -13.04
CA PRO A 2 2.26 -14.51 -12.55
C PRO A 2 3.21 -13.69 -13.43
N VAL A 3 2.81 -12.47 -13.77
CA VAL A 3 3.65 -11.56 -14.57
C VAL A 3 4.69 -10.94 -13.64
N LEU A 4 5.96 -11.32 -13.80
CA LEU A 4 7.06 -10.69 -13.08
C LEU A 4 7.30 -9.30 -13.66
N ILE A 5 6.95 -8.27 -12.90
CA ILE A 5 7.14 -6.86 -13.26
C ILE A 5 8.55 -6.44 -12.81
N SER A 6 9.25 -5.71 -13.66
CA SER A 6 10.59 -5.19 -13.36
C SER A 6 10.57 -4.12 -12.27
N THR A 7 11.71 -3.90 -11.60
CA THR A 7 11.85 -2.84 -10.59
C THR A 7 11.56 -1.44 -11.15
N ALA A 8 11.93 -1.18 -12.40
CA ALA A 8 11.62 0.07 -13.09
C ALA A 8 10.10 0.27 -13.26
N GLU A 9 9.38 -0.75 -13.72
CA GLU A 9 7.92 -0.71 -13.89
C GLU A 9 7.19 -0.58 -12.55
N MET A 10 7.69 -1.21 -11.49
CA MET A 10 7.16 -1.03 -10.12
C MET A 10 7.31 0.42 -9.66
N ASN A 11 8.48 1.04 -9.88
CA ASN A 11 8.73 2.44 -9.55
C ASN A 11 7.85 3.39 -10.36
N GLU A 12 7.66 3.13 -11.65
CA GLU A 12 6.74 3.91 -12.47
C GLU A 12 5.29 3.79 -11.98
N LEU A 13 4.86 2.59 -11.61
CA LEU A 13 3.53 2.35 -11.07
C LEU A 13 3.33 3.11 -9.75
N ALA A 14 4.31 3.05 -8.85
CA ALA A 14 4.32 3.80 -7.60
C ALA A 14 4.17 5.32 -7.86
N GLN A 15 4.96 5.88 -8.77
CA GLN A 15 4.88 7.29 -9.14
C GLN A 15 3.53 7.66 -9.78
N LYS A 16 2.96 6.79 -10.61
CA LYS A 16 1.63 6.99 -11.22
C LYS A 16 0.55 7.00 -10.14
N LEU A 17 0.61 6.07 -9.17
CA LEU A 17 -0.35 5.99 -8.07
C LEU A 17 -0.22 7.14 -7.07
N ALA A 18 0.99 7.64 -6.81
CA ALA A 18 1.22 8.79 -5.94
C ALA A 18 0.59 10.09 -6.47
N LYS A 19 0.44 10.23 -7.81
CA LYS A 19 -0.20 11.40 -8.43
C LYS A 19 -1.72 11.43 -8.27
N PHE A 20 -2.35 10.33 -7.88
CA PHE A 20 -3.79 10.26 -7.68
C PHE A 20 -4.21 10.67 -6.28
N LYS A 21 -5.48 11.05 -6.11
CA LYS A 21 -6.11 11.10 -4.77
C LYS A 21 -6.24 9.68 -4.22
N TYR A 22 -6.14 9.53 -2.90
CA TYR A 22 -6.22 8.25 -2.19
C TYR A 22 -7.31 7.30 -2.73
N ASN A 23 -8.57 7.75 -2.75
CA ASN A 23 -9.69 6.93 -3.24
C ASN A 23 -9.54 6.50 -4.70
N LYS A 24 -8.97 7.37 -5.54
CA LYS A 24 -8.73 7.07 -6.96
C LYS A 24 -7.57 6.10 -7.14
N ALA A 25 -6.50 6.22 -6.35
CA ALA A 25 -5.42 5.24 -6.30
C ALA A 25 -5.96 3.88 -5.87
N MET A 26 -6.74 3.84 -4.79
CA MET A 26 -7.37 2.62 -4.27
C MET A 26 -8.26 1.93 -5.31
N TRP A 27 -9.11 2.70 -5.99
CA TRP A 27 -9.96 2.13 -7.04
C TRP A 27 -9.14 1.63 -8.23
N LYS A 28 -8.11 2.36 -8.64
CA LYS A 28 -7.23 1.93 -9.73
C LYS A 28 -6.53 0.61 -9.41
N ILE A 29 -6.06 0.43 -8.18
CA ILE A 29 -5.46 -0.82 -7.72
C ILE A 29 -6.46 -1.97 -7.84
N ARG A 30 -7.70 -1.78 -7.37
CA ARG A 30 -8.76 -2.80 -7.49
C ARG A 30 -9.12 -3.15 -8.94
N GLN A 31 -8.92 -2.23 -9.88
CA GLN A 31 -9.12 -2.51 -11.30
C GLN A 31 -7.94 -3.22 -11.97
N MET A 32 -6.75 -3.15 -11.39
CA MET A 32 -5.56 -3.73 -11.99
C MET A 32 -5.53 -5.26 -11.89
N ASP A 33 -6.20 -5.81 -10.88
CA ASP A 33 -6.31 -7.25 -10.65
C ASP A 33 -7.71 -7.55 -10.12
N LYS A 34 -8.44 -8.44 -10.80
CA LYS A 34 -9.79 -8.86 -10.39
C LYS A 34 -9.75 -9.62 -9.06
N GLU A 35 -8.63 -10.26 -8.75
CA GLU A 35 -8.40 -10.99 -7.52
C GLU A 35 -7.65 -10.15 -6.49
N ALA A 36 -7.56 -8.83 -6.69
CA ALA A 36 -6.97 -7.92 -5.71
C ALA A 36 -7.67 -8.08 -4.35
N ARG A 37 -6.87 -8.28 -3.30
CA ARG A 37 -7.34 -8.39 -1.91
C ARG A 37 -6.79 -7.24 -1.10
N LEU A 38 -7.59 -6.74 -0.17
CA LEU A 38 -7.15 -5.79 0.84
C LEU A 38 -6.47 -6.59 1.95
N ASP A 39 -5.17 -6.39 2.12
CA ASP A 39 -4.35 -7.11 3.10
C ASP A 39 -4.37 -6.38 4.45
N MET A 40 -4.15 -5.05 4.40
CA MET A 40 -4.19 -4.18 5.58
C MET A 40 -4.96 -2.92 5.25
N TYR A 41 -5.82 -2.47 6.16
CA TYR A 41 -6.59 -1.26 5.99
C TYR A 41 -6.28 -0.24 7.08
N ARG A 42 -5.71 0.89 6.66
CA ARG A 42 -5.35 2.02 7.53
C ARG A 42 -4.67 1.58 8.82
N ASP A 43 -3.69 0.69 8.68
CA ASP A 43 -2.86 0.25 9.79
C ASP A 43 -1.85 1.34 10.13
N SER A 44 -1.68 1.62 11.43
CA SER A 44 -0.82 2.72 11.88
C SER A 44 0.61 2.23 12.00
N VAL A 45 1.50 2.82 11.22
CA VAL A 45 2.93 2.49 11.21
C VAL A 45 3.68 3.65 11.88
N GLY A 46 4.08 3.44 13.13
CA GLY A 46 4.64 4.50 13.97
C GLY A 46 3.58 5.52 14.39
N PHE A 47 3.98 6.79 14.55
CA PHE A 47 3.10 7.85 15.06
C PHE A 47 2.46 8.72 13.96
N ASP A 48 3.07 8.75 12.78
CA ASP A 48 2.75 9.73 11.74
C ASP A 48 2.32 9.11 10.41
N GLU A 49 2.33 7.79 10.26
CA GLU A 49 1.96 7.14 9.00
C GLU A 49 0.86 6.11 9.18
N VAL A 50 -0.01 6.05 8.18
CA VAL A 50 -1.10 5.09 8.06
C VAL A 50 -0.97 4.41 6.70
N HIS A 51 -0.89 3.09 6.73
CA HIS A 51 -0.61 2.26 5.57
C HIS A 51 -1.87 1.48 5.19
N THR A 52 -2.16 1.43 3.90
CA THR A 52 -3.22 0.57 3.35
C THR A 52 -2.62 -0.28 2.25
N ARG A 53 -2.59 -1.60 2.45
CA ARG A 53 -1.92 -2.54 1.55
C ARG A 53 -2.90 -3.41 0.78
N PHE A 54 -2.65 -3.56 -0.50
CA PHE A 54 -3.34 -4.47 -1.39
C PHE A 54 -2.39 -5.55 -1.89
N ALA A 55 -2.88 -6.79 -1.91
CA ALA A 55 -2.23 -7.91 -2.58
C ALA A 55 -2.87 -8.16 -3.94
N LEU A 56 -2.03 -8.18 -4.99
CA LEU A 56 -2.42 -8.40 -6.37
C LEU A 56 -1.79 -9.73 -6.81
N PRO A 57 -2.45 -10.86 -6.52
CA PRO A 57 -1.86 -12.19 -6.71
C PRO A 57 -1.53 -12.50 -8.16
N ASN A 58 -2.32 -12.03 -9.14
CA ASN A 58 -2.05 -12.30 -10.56
C ASN A 58 -0.82 -11.57 -11.10
N LYS A 59 -0.45 -10.47 -10.43
CA LYS A 59 0.74 -9.67 -10.74
C LYS A 59 1.90 -9.94 -9.79
N ASN A 60 1.70 -10.78 -8.77
CA ASN A 60 2.65 -11.02 -7.70
C ASN A 60 3.18 -9.72 -7.04
N LEU A 61 2.28 -8.75 -6.81
CA LEU A 61 2.63 -7.43 -6.24
C LEU A 61 1.88 -7.12 -4.95
N TRP A 62 2.59 -6.50 -4.00
CA TRP A 62 2.03 -5.69 -2.95
C TRP A 62 2.07 -4.22 -3.33
N ILE A 63 0.95 -3.54 -3.12
CA ILE A 63 0.85 -2.10 -3.30
C ILE A 63 0.40 -1.50 -1.97
N THR A 64 1.24 -0.68 -1.37
CA THR A 64 0.96 0.01 -0.11
C THR A 64 0.73 1.50 -0.39
N LEU A 65 -0.45 2.00 -0.05
CA LEU A 65 -0.78 3.41 -0.04
C LEU A 65 -0.46 4.00 1.33
N ILE A 66 0.30 5.10 1.36
CA ILE A 66 0.78 5.71 2.60
C ILE A 66 0.16 7.09 2.78
N GLU A 67 -0.57 7.24 3.87
CA GLU A 67 -1.07 8.50 4.37
C GLU A 67 -0.16 9.00 5.50
N ARG A 68 0.20 10.27 5.47
CA ARG A 68 0.94 10.92 6.56
C ARG A 68 0.03 11.84 7.35
N LYS A 69 0.24 11.85 8.66
CA LYS A 69 -0.40 12.74 9.61
C LYS A 69 0.03 14.18 9.34
N GLU A 70 -0.93 15.08 9.20
CA GLU A 70 -0.69 16.50 9.00
C GLU A 70 -1.52 17.29 10.03
N GLU A 71 -0.83 18.02 10.90
CA GLU A 71 -1.43 18.96 11.83
C GLU A 71 -1.63 20.29 11.11
N TYR A 72 -2.87 20.79 11.07
CA TYR A 72 -3.19 21.99 10.28
C TYR A 72 -3.86 23.10 11.07
N SER A 73 -4.13 22.90 12.36
CA SER A 73 -4.72 23.95 13.21
C SER A 73 -3.79 24.35 14.34
N LEU A 74 -4.02 25.56 14.85
CA LEU A 74 -3.49 25.96 16.15
C LEU A 74 -3.97 24.99 17.26
N PRO A 75 -3.21 24.84 18.35
CA PRO A 75 -3.64 24.10 19.51
C PRO A 75 -4.93 24.70 20.09
N ASN A 76 -5.86 23.85 20.51
CA ASN A 76 -7.01 24.28 21.30
C ASN A 76 -6.61 24.56 22.77
N MET A 77 -7.56 24.95 23.63
CA MET A 77 -7.28 25.26 25.04
C MET A 77 -6.71 24.08 25.85
N TRP A 78 -6.83 22.84 25.34
CA TRP A 78 -6.28 21.62 25.94
C TRP A 78 -4.95 21.19 25.29
N GLY A 79 -4.39 22.01 24.39
CA GLY A 79 -3.13 21.71 23.70
C GLY A 79 -3.26 20.75 22.51
N HIS A 80 -4.47 20.30 22.16
CA HIS A 80 -4.69 19.40 21.02
C HIS A 80 -4.78 20.18 19.70
N ARG A 81 -4.17 19.62 18.65
CA ARG A 81 -4.26 20.13 17.28
C ARG A 81 -5.21 19.29 16.44
N LYS A 82 -5.90 19.91 15.48
CA LYS A 82 -6.66 19.17 14.47
C LYS A 82 -5.68 18.51 13.51
N VAL A 83 -5.93 17.22 13.29
CA VAL A 83 -5.11 16.35 12.46
C VAL A 83 -5.92 15.95 11.23
N ARG A 84 -5.26 15.90 10.07
CA ARG A 84 -5.77 15.26 8.86
C ARG A 84 -4.76 14.24 8.35
N TRP A 85 -5.24 13.26 7.60
CA TRP A 85 -4.38 12.29 6.92
C TRP A 85 -4.28 12.69 5.46
N LYS A 86 -3.04 12.91 5.00
CA LYS A 86 -2.76 13.28 3.61
C LYS A 86 -2.06 12.11 2.95
N TYR A 87 -2.63 11.61 1.86
CA TYR A 87 -1.95 10.62 1.03
C TYR A 87 -0.70 11.23 0.38
N VAL A 88 0.47 10.62 0.64
CA VAL A 88 1.78 11.14 0.22
C VAL A 88 2.41 10.29 -0.86
N GLU A 89 2.39 8.97 -0.69
CA GLU A 89 3.12 8.06 -1.57
C GLU A 89 2.45 6.70 -1.71
N ALA A 90 2.78 6.00 -2.80
CA ALA A 90 2.54 4.57 -2.96
C ALA A 90 3.88 3.85 -3.01
N ARG A 91 3.97 2.71 -2.34
CA ARG A 91 5.09 1.76 -2.44
C ARG A 91 4.61 0.51 -3.15
N VAL A 92 5.42 0.00 -4.08
CA VAL A 92 5.13 -1.22 -4.83
C VAL A 92 6.27 -2.18 -4.56
N GLU A 93 5.93 -3.35 -4.05
CA GLU A 93 6.88 -4.40 -3.66
C GLU A 93 6.42 -5.73 -4.29
N PRO A 94 7.34 -6.65 -4.62
CA PRO A 94 6.94 -8.00 -4.99
C PRO A 94 6.32 -8.71 -3.79
N ILE A 95 5.31 -9.56 -4.03
CA ILE A 95 4.87 -10.50 -3.00
C ILE A 95 6.02 -11.48 -2.79
N PRO A 96 6.52 -11.65 -1.55
CA PRO A 96 7.53 -12.67 -1.28
C PRO A 96 6.93 -14.00 -1.73
N GLU A 97 7.63 -14.70 -2.62
CA GLU A 97 7.23 -16.06 -2.97
C GLU A 97 7.01 -16.83 -1.67
N PRO A 98 5.96 -17.65 -1.56
CA PRO A 98 5.90 -18.59 -0.47
C PRO A 98 7.18 -19.42 -0.58
N VAL A 99 8.14 -19.16 0.31
CA VAL A 99 9.27 -20.05 0.52
C VAL A 99 8.60 -21.40 0.73
N LEU A 100 8.76 -22.30 -0.24
CA LEU A 100 8.23 -23.65 -0.18
C LEU A 100 8.84 -24.33 1.04
N LYS A 101 8.30 -24.06 2.22
CA LYS A 101 8.54 -24.85 3.41
C LYS A 101 7.72 -26.12 3.21
N ASP A 102 8.49 -27.19 3.00
CA ASP A 102 8.12 -28.57 3.29
C ASP A 102 7.17 -29.24 2.27
N LYS A 103 7.68 -29.43 1.05
CA LYS A 103 7.28 -30.57 0.18
C LYS A 103 8.37 -31.65 0.09
N GLN A 104 9.16 -31.86 1.13
CA GLN A 104 10.21 -32.90 1.16
C GLN A 104 10.25 -33.78 2.42
N LEU A 105 9.19 -33.82 3.24
CA LEU A 105 9.10 -34.76 4.38
C LEU A 105 7.75 -35.48 4.38
N ALA A 106 7.54 -36.36 3.39
CA ALA A 106 6.65 -37.53 3.46
C ALA A 106 6.73 -38.30 2.13
N GLU A 107 7.90 -38.85 1.82
CA GLU A 107 8.02 -40.12 1.08
C GLU A 107 8.52 -41.18 2.07
#